data_AF-A0A969Q2F9-F1
#
_entry.id   AF-A0A969Q2F9-F1
#
_cell.length_a   1.000
_cell.length_b   1.000
_cell.length_c   1.000
_cell.angle_alpha   90.00
_cell.angle_beta   90.00
_cell.angle_gamma   90.00
#
_symmetry.space_group_name_H-M   'P 1'
#
loop_
_entity.id
_entity.type
_entity.pdbx_description
1 polymer ?
#
loop_
_entity_poly.entity_id
_entity_poly.type
_entity_poly.pdbx_seq_one_letter_code
_entity_poly.pdbx_strand_id
1 'polypeptide(L)' 'MPKPVIICVDDEEVVLDSLKIQLKKEFSSRYRLEVAENAEEAMEILEELSED' A
#
# COMPACT_ATOMS: atom_id res chain seq x y z
N MET A 1 10.94 14.01 7.33
CA MET A 1 9.74 13.22 7.66
C MET A 1 9.54 12.21 6.55
N PRO A 2 9.39 10.91 6.87
CA PRO A 2 9.07 9.91 5.87
C PRO A 2 7.75 10.26 5.18
N LYS A 3 7.62 9.92 3.89
CA LYS A 3 6.35 10.11 3.17
C LYS A 3 5.29 9.20 3.82
N PRO A 4 4.08 9.70 4.11
CA PRO A 4 3.00 8.85 4.60
C PRO A 4 2.70 7.72 3.60
N VAL A 5 2.28 6.57 4.11
CA VAL A 5 2.05 5.35 3.32
C VAL A 5 0.56 5.05 3.24
N ILE A 6 0.09 4.65 2.06
CA ILE A 6 -1.24 4.06 1.83
C ILE A 6 -1.03 2.58 1.57
N ILE A 7 -1.67 1.73 2.37
CA ILE A 7 -1.66 0.26 2.20
C ILE A 7 -3.06 -0.15 1.73
N CYS A 8 -3.15 -0.85 0.61
CA CYS A 8 -4.40 -1.46 0.15
C CYS A 8 -4.38 -2.96 0.48
N VAL A 9 -5.44 -3.47 1.10
CA VAL A 9 -5.55 -4.88 1.49
C VAL A 9 -6.85 -5.46 0.95
N ASP A 10 -6.76 -6.46 0.08
CA ASP A 10 -7.90 -7.08 -0.59
C ASP A 10 -7.45 -8.44 -1.17
N ASP A 11 -8.29 -9.49 -1.10
CA ASP A 11 -7.93 -10.83 -1.59
C ASP A 11 -8.03 -10.98 -3.13
N GLU A 12 -8.49 -9.94 -3.82
CA GLU A 12 -8.56 -9.91 -5.28
C GLU A 12 -7.43 -9.04 -5.89
N GLU A 13 -6.44 -9.66 -6.53
CA GLU A 13 -5.33 -8.98 -7.22
C GLU A 13 -5.81 -7.90 -8.21
N VAL A 14 -6.91 -8.16 -8.93
CA VAL A 14 -7.50 -7.23 -9.90
C VAL A 14 -7.99 -5.93 -9.22
N VAL A 15 -8.51 -6.03 -8.00
CA VAL A 15 -8.94 -4.87 -7.21
C VAL A 15 -7.72 -4.07 -6.77
N LEU A 16 -6.69 -4.75 -6.23
CA LEU A 16 -5.44 -4.12 -5.82
C LEU A 16 -4.74 -3.39 -6.97
N ASP A 17 -4.67 -3.99 -8.15
CA ASP A 17 -4.07 -3.38 -9.34
C ASP A 17 -4.83 -2.12 -9.78
N SER A 18 -6.16 -2.18 -9.78
CA SER A 18 -7.00 -1.03 -10.09
C SER A 18 -6.76 0.13 -9.12
N LEU A 19 -6.75 -0.16 -7.81
CA LEU A 19 -6.47 0.82 -6.77
C LEU A 19 -5.06 1.40 -6.92
N LYS A 20 -4.06 0.55 -7.18
CA LYS A 20 -2.66 0.96 -7.37
C LYS A 20 -2.51 1.94 -8.52
N ILE A 21 -3.16 1.70 -9.67
CA ILE A 21 -3.13 2.59 -10.83
C ILE A 21 -3.77 3.95 -10.49
N GLN A 22 -4.98 3.93 -9.92
CA GLN A 22 -5.74 5.14 -9.60
C GLN A 22 -5.02 6.00 -8.56
N LEU A 23 -4.55 5.37 -7.48
CA LEU A 23 -3.89 6.06 -6.37
C LEU A 23 -2.49 6.54 -6.75
N LYS A 24 -1.71 5.78 -7.53
CA LYS A 24 -0.41 6.27 -8.01
C LYS A 24 -0.56 7.52 -8.88
N LYS A 25 -1.58 7.57 -9.74
CA LYS A 25 -1.83 8.72 -10.61
C LYS A 25 -2.06 10.01 -9.81
N GLU A 26 -2.83 9.94 -8.73
CA GLU A 26 -3.22 11.12 -7.95
C GLU A 26 -2.27 11.44 -6.78
N PHE A 27 -1.64 10.42 -6.18
CA PHE A 27 -0.97 10.55 -4.88
C PHE A 27 0.52 10.23 -4.86
N SER A 28 1.13 9.76 -5.95
CA SER A 28 2.55 9.35 -6.00
C SER A 28 3.57 10.41 -5.57
N SER A 29 3.21 11.70 -5.71
CA SER A 29 4.09 12.80 -5.25
C SER A 29 4.15 12.88 -3.73
N ARG A 30 3.06 12.57 -3.02
CA ARG A 30 2.87 12.80 -1.58
C ARG A 30 2.92 11.53 -0.73
N TYR A 31 2.54 10.39 -1.30
CA TYR A 31 2.40 9.13 -0.57
C TYR A 31 3.25 8.02 -1.19
N ARG A 32 3.71 7.09 -0.34
CA ARG A 32 4.13 5.75 -0.75
C ARG A 32 2.89 4.86 -0.84
N LEU A 33 2.89 3.90 -1.75
CA LEU A 33 1.76 2.99 -1.93
C LEU A 33 2.24 1.55 -1.89
N GLU A 34 1.69 0.79 -0.96
CA GLU A 34 1.93 -0.63 -0.76
C GLU A 34 0.60 -1.40 -0.95
N VAL A 35 0.71 -2.70 -1.24
CA VAL A 35 -0.45 -3.59 -1.47
C VAL A 35 -0.21 -4.91 -0.75
N ALA A 36 -1.28 -5.55 -0.29
CA ALA A 36 -1.26 -6.85 0.36
C ALA A 36 -2.53 -7.64 -0.03
N GLU A 37 -2.40 -8.94 -0.24
CA GLU A 37 -3.53 -9.82 -0.60
C GLU A 37 -4.26 -10.37 0.63
N ASN A 38 -3.67 -10.21 1.82
CA ASN A 38 -4.21 -10.72 3.06
C ASN A 38 -3.70 -9.93 4.27
N ALA A 39 -4.22 -10.28 5.45
CA ALA A 39 -3.89 -9.61 6.70
C ALA A 39 -2.45 -9.88 7.18
N GLU A 40 -1.87 -11.04 6.84
CA GLU A 40 -0.51 -11.41 7.24
C GLU A 40 0.51 -10.55 6.49
N GLU A 41 0.40 -10.47 5.17
CA GLU A 41 1.21 -9.57 4.33
C GLU A 41 1.06 -8.10 4.74
N ALA A 42 -0.17 -7.66 5.04
CA ALA A 42 -0.40 -6.30 5.51
C ALA A 42 0.30 -6.02 6.84
N MET A 43 0.38 -7.01 7.73
CA MET A 43 1.07 -6.89 9.01
C MET A 43 2.58 -6.83 8.81
N GLU A 44 3.15 -7.67 7.94
CA GLU A 44 4.58 -7.62 7.57
C GLU A 44 4.97 -6.23 7.06
N ILE A 45 4.17 -5.64 6.17
CA ILE A 45 4.39 -4.27 5.68
C ILE A 45 4.35 -3.25 6.82
N LEU A 46 3.42 -3.39 7.77
CA LEU A 46 3.34 -2.48 8.92
C LEU A 46 4.55 -2.59 9.85
N GLU A 47 5.05 -3.81 10.07
CA GLU A 47 6.25 -4.07 10.85
C GLU A 47 7.47 -3.43 10.18
N GLU A 48 7.67 -3.67 8.88
CA GLU A 48 8.74 -3.04 8.08
C GLU A 48 8.69 -1.51 8.17
N LEU A 49 7.50 -0.91 8.02
CA LEU A 49 7.32 0.55 8.11
C LEU A 49 7.54 1.12 9.51
N SER A 50 7.47 0.29 10.55
CA SER A 50 7.73 0.71 11.93
C SER A 50 9.22 0.69 12.29
N GLU A 51 10.02 -0.04 11.52
CA GLU A 51 11.48 -0.14 11.67
C GLU A 51 12.25 0.93 10.86
N ASP A 52 11.57 1.58 9.90
CA ASP A 52 12.03 2.70 9.04
C ASP A 52 11.97 4.10 9.71
#